data_AF-A0AAW9BAY7-F1
#
_entry.id   AF-A0AAW9BAY7-F1
#
_cell.length_a   1.000
_cell.length_b   1.000
_cell.length_c   1.000
_cell.angle_alpha   90.00
_cell.angle_beta   90.00
_cell.angle_gamma   90.00
#
_symmetry.space_group_name_H-M   'P 1'
#
loop_
_entity.id
_entity.type
_entity.pdbx_description
1 polymer ?
#
loop_
_entity_poly.entity_id
_entity_poly.type
_entity_poly.pdbx_seq_one_letter_code
_entity_poly.pdbx_strand_id
1 'polypeptide(L)'
;RYQHVAINGEPNITMVEETAVLGRKFQPDMVIAIGGGSVIDMGKALAAIIPNQGNVYDYVEVVGRNVPLKAKPIHFIAIPTTASTGSEVTRNAVLKSGQDKVKVSLRSPDMLADVAIVDPTLTYGTDQYTSGRGAMDAFTHLMEAYVCGEPNPLTDMVCEEGLRRLSRSVIAGCKQDNHKARSD
;
A
#
# COMPACT_ATOMS: atom_id res chain seq x y z
N ARG A 1 18.17 -10.98 13.48
CA ARG A 1 18.13 -11.82 12.25
C ARG A 1 17.08 -11.23 11.33
N TYR A 2 17.24 -11.27 10.01
CA TYR A 2 16.21 -10.83 9.06
C TYR A 2 16.02 -11.87 7.94
N GLN A 3 14.86 -11.83 7.30
CA GLN A 3 14.57 -12.54 6.06
C GLN A 3 14.15 -11.50 5.02
N HIS A 4 14.75 -11.55 3.84
CA HIS A 4 14.42 -10.68 2.72
C HIS A 4 13.57 -11.43 1.71
N VAL A 5 12.53 -10.77 1.19
CA VAL A 5 11.65 -11.28 0.14
C VAL A 5 11.50 -10.18 -0.91
N ALA A 6 11.86 -10.50 -2.15
CA ALA A 6 11.69 -9.57 -3.27
C ALA A 6 10.32 -9.79 -3.92
N ILE A 7 9.57 -8.71 -4.12
CA ILE A 7 8.24 -8.74 -4.75
C ILE A 7 8.34 -8.11 -6.13
N ASN A 8 7.98 -8.88 -7.14
CA ASN A 8 7.99 -8.44 -8.53
C ASN A 8 6.54 -8.42 -9.06
N GLY A 9 6.08 -7.25 -9.51
CA GLY A 9 4.75 -7.08 -10.08
C GLY A 9 3.63 -6.97 -9.04
N GLU A 10 2.39 -7.23 -9.49
CA GLU A 10 1.20 -7.14 -8.63
C GLU A 10 1.15 -8.31 -7.63
N PRO A 11 0.95 -8.04 -6.33
CA PRO A 11 0.82 -9.09 -5.33
C PRO A 11 -0.46 -9.89 -5.57
N ASN A 12 -0.39 -11.19 -5.34
CA ASN A 12 -1.51 -12.10 -5.52
C ASN A 12 -1.64 -13.04 -4.31
N ILE A 13 -2.82 -13.65 -4.17
CA ILE A 13 -3.15 -14.50 -3.02
C ILE A 13 -2.13 -15.63 -2.85
N THR A 14 -1.78 -16.32 -3.94
CA THR A 14 -0.82 -17.44 -3.91
C THR A 14 0.55 -16.99 -3.39
N MET A 15 1.04 -15.84 -3.86
CA MET A 15 2.31 -15.27 -3.39
C MET A 15 2.28 -14.98 -1.88
N VAL A 16 1.15 -14.46 -1.37
CA VAL A 16 0.95 -14.23 0.08
C VAL A 16 0.99 -15.55 0.84
N GLU A 17 0.25 -16.56 0.40
CA GLU A 17 0.19 -17.86 1.06
C GLU A 17 1.55 -18.56 1.12
N GLU A 18 2.25 -18.64 -0.01
CA GLU A 18 3.57 -19.25 -0.12
C GLU A 18 4.59 -18.53 0.78
N THR A 19 4.57 -17.19 0.75
CA THR A 19 5.50 -16.38 1.54
C THR A 19 5.15 -16.43 3.03
N ALA A 20 3.87 -16.49 3.40
CA ALA A 20 3.43 -16.63 4.79
C ALA A 20 3.87 -17.98 5.39
N VAL A 21 3.92 -19.07 4.61
CA VAL A 21 4.46 -20.36 5.08
C VAL A 21 5.94 -20.22 5.47
N LEU A 22 6.73 -19.51 4.68
CA LEU A 22 8.13 -19.22 5.01
C LEU A 22 8.24 -18.30 6.24
N GLY A 23 7.41 -17.24 6.29
CA GLY A 23 7.34 -16.32 7.41
C GLY A 23 7.02 -17.01 8.73
N ARG A 24 6.06 -17.95 8.75
CA ARG A 24 5.72 -18.71 9.97
C ARG A 24 6.88 -19.56 10.49
N LYS A 25 7.73 -20.10 9.62
CA LYS A 25 8.95 -20.82 10.03
C LYS A 25 10.02 -19.87 10.57
N PHE A 26 10.08 -18.66 10.03
CA PHE A 26 11.02 -17.63 10.47
C PHE A 26 10.61 -16.98 11.80
N GLN A 27 9.30 -16.95 12.10
CA GLN A 27 8.70 -16.35 13.29
C GLN A 27 9.09 -14.86 13.46
N PRO A 28 8.76 -13.98 12.50
CA PRO A 28 9.06 -12.57 12.60
C PRO A 28 8.18 -11.89 13.66
N ASP A 29 8.79 -11.02 14.45
CA ASP A 29 8.06 -10.09 15.34
C ASP A 29 7.49 -8.88 14.57
N MET A 30 8.03 -8.61 13.38
CA MET A 30 7.70 -7.43 12.57
C MET A 30 7.93 -7.69 11.07
N VAL A 31 7.14 -7.03 10.22
CA VAL A 31 7.34 -6.90 8.78
C VAL A 31 7.70 -5.46 8.44
N ILE A 32 8.74 -5.28 7.62
CA ILE A 32 9.13 -3.97 7.08
C ILE A 32 9.00 -4.04 5.56
N ALA A 33 8.12 -3.23 4.99
CA ALA A 33 7.95 -3.11 3.54
C ALA A 33 8.63 -1.84 3.03
N ILE A 34 9.56 -2.01 2.09
CA ILE A 34 10.29 -0.91 1.45
C ILE A 34 10.07 -1.01 -0.05
N GLY A 35 9.29 -0.09 -0.63
CA GLY A 35 8.98 -0.11 -2.04
C GLY A 35 7.74 0.71 -2.42
N GLY A 36 7.19 0.45 -3.60
CA GLY A 36 5.91 1.03 -4.01
C GLY A 36 4.69 0.31 -3.41
N GLY A 37 3.49 0.70 -3.83
CA GLY A 37 2.22 0.19 -3.30
C GLY A 37 2.10 -1.34 -3.30
N SER A 38 2.61 -2.01 -4.33
CA SER A 38 2.62 -3.48 -4.41
C SER A 38 3.43 -4.16 -3.30
N VAL A 39 4.57 -3.57 -2.93
CA VAL A 39 5.43 -4.11 -1.85
C VAL A 39 4.77 -3.86 -0.49
N ILE A 40 4.18 -2.67 -0.31
CA ILE A 40 3.49 -2.29 0.92
C ILE A 40 2.25 -3.16 1.15
N ASP A 41 1.44 -3.39 0.11
CA ASP A 41 0.26 -4.26 0.19
C ASP A 41 0.66 -5.71 0.51
N MET A 42 1.74 -6.22 -0.10
CA MET A 42 2.29 -7.52 0.25
C MET A 42 2.72 -7.57 1.72
N GLY A 43 3.43 -6.53 2.20
CA GLY A 43 3.87 -6.43 3.59
C GLY A 43 2.72 -6.46 4.59
N LYS A 44 1.67 -5.66 4.33
CA LYS A 44 0.43 -5.65 5.13
C LYS A 44 -0.24 -7.03 5.14
N ALA A 45 -0.37 -7.65 3.97
CA ALA A 45 -0.98 -8.97 3.86
C ALA A 45 -0.18 -10.02 4.63
N LEU A 46 1.14 -10.01 4.56
CA LEU A 46 1.98 -10.92 5.34
C LEU A 46 1.88 -10.68 6.84
N ALA A 47 1.90 -9.42 7.27
CA ALA A 47 1.74 -9.06 8.68
C ALA A 47 0.40 -9.58 9.25
N ALA A 48 -0.66 -9.53 8.45
CA ALA A 48 -1.96 -10.07 8.81
C ALA A 48 -2.02 -11.60 8.78
N ILE A 49 -1.50 -12.25 7.73
CA ILE A 49 -1.72 -13.68 7.46
C ILE A 49 -0.72 -14.59 8.17
N ILE A 50 0.48 -14.11 8.55
CA ILE A 50 1.44 -14.92 9.33
C ILE A 50 0.81 -15.43 10.65
N PRO A 51 0.21 -14.57 11.51
CA PRO A 51 -0.46 -15.03 12.73
C PRO A 51 -1.83 -15.66 12.48
N ASN A 52 -2.49 -15.34 11.36
CA ASN A 52 -3.81 -15.85 11.00
C ASN A 52 -3.70 -17.06 10.07
N GLN A 53 -3.77 -18.27 10.63
CA GLN A 53 -3.78 -19.51 9.84
C GLN A 53 -5.13 -19.70 9.13
N GLY A 54 -5.11 -20.48 8.05
CA GLY A 54 -6.28 -20.73 7.19
C GLY A 54 -6.02 -20.30 5.76
N ASN A 55 -7.08 -20.34 4.95
CA ASN A 55 -7.04 -19.93 3.56
C ASN A 55 -7.16 -18.39 3.49
N VAL A 56 -6.33 -17.71 2.70
CA VAL A 56 -6.42 -16.25 2.55
C VAL A 56 -7.78 -15.83 1.96
N TYR A 57 -8.42 -16.69 1.16
CA TYR A 57 -9.78 -16.50 0.67
C TYR A 57 -10.83 -16.41 1.79
N ASP A 58 -10.55 -16.86 3.02
CA ASP A 58 -11.49 -16.66 4.14
C ASP A 58 -11.57 -15.17 4.55
N TYR A 59 -10.49 -14.40 4.34
CA TYR A 59 -10.34 -13.04 4.85
C TYR A 59 -10.51 -11.93 3.80
N VAL A 60 -10.39 -12.25 2.50
CA VAL A 60 -10.52 -11.25 1.43
C VAL A 60 -11.98 -10.90 1.11
N GLU A 61 -12.21 -9.66 0.68
CA GLU A 61 -13.49 -9.20 0.14
C GLU A 61 -13.66 -9.61 -1.34
N VAL A 62 -14.85 -9.35 -1.92
CA VAL A 62 -15.25 -9.64 -3.31
C VAL A 62 -15.48 -11.12 -3.63
N VAL A 63 -14.49 -11.97 -3.40
CA VAL A 63 -14.56 -13.41 -3.72
C VAL A 63 -14.43 -14.30 -2.48
N GLY A 64 -14.00 -13.73 -1.36
CA GLY A 64 -13.80 -14.44 -0.11
C GLY A 64 -14.99 -14.39 0.85
N ARG A 65 -14.82 -15.03 2.00
CA ARG A 65 -15.84 -15.08 3.06
C ARG A 65 -15.92 -13.81 3.91
N ASN A 66 -14.97 -12.89 3.74
CA ASN A 66 -14.84 -11.65 4.50
C ASN A 66 -14.94 -11.86 6.03
N VAL A 67 -14.31 -12.92 6.52
CA VAL A 67 -14.27 -13.21 7.96
C VAL A 67 -13.23 -12.29 8.61
N PRO A 68 -13.50 -11.72 9.81
CA PRO A 68 -12.51 -10.95 10.53
C PRO A 68 -11.23 -11.76 10.84
N LEU A 69 -10.10 -11.06 10.94
CA LEU A 69 -8.85 -11.66 11.44
C LEU A 69 -9.07 -12.21 12.86
N LYS A 70 -8.57 -13.41 13.12
CA LYS A 70 -8.73 -14.10 14.42
C LYS A 70 -7.67 -13.68 15.44
N ALA A 71 -6.49 -13.29 14.95
CA ALA A 71 -5.37 -12.81 15.71
C ALA A 71 -4.95 -11.43 15.20
N LYS A 72 -4.42 -10.60 16.10
CA LYS A 72 -3.86 -9.30 15.73
C LYS A 72 -2.69 -9.49 14.75
N PRO A 73 -2.59 -8.71 13.66
CA PRO A 73 -1.41 -8.67 12.81
C PRO A 73 -0.13 -8.44 13.61
N ILE A 74 0.98 -8.99 13.13
CA ILE A 74 2.31 -8.64 13.66
C ILE A 74 2.66 -7.19 13.28
N HIS A 75 3.65 -6.61 13.97
CA HIS A 75 4.01 -5.21 13.74
C HIS A 75 4.39 -4.94 12.28
N PHE A 76 3.98 -3.79 11.77
CA PHE A 76 4.18 -3.43 10.36
C PHE A 76 4.73 -2.02 10.20
N ILE A 77 5.84 -1.89 9.48
CA ILE A 77 6.44 -0.62 9.07
C ILE A 77 6.38 -0.50 7.55
N ALA A 78 5.84 0.61 7.06
CA ALA A 78 5.80 0.95 5.65
C ALA A 78 6.81 2.06 5.31
N ILE A 79 7.62 1.84 4.28
CA ILE A 79 8.60 2.81 3.78
C ILE A 79 8.37 2.97 2.26
N PRO A 80 7.47 3.90 1.85
CA PRO A 80 7.18 4.11 0.45
C PRO A 80 8.39 4.67 -0.31
N THR A 81 8.67 4.09 -1.47
CA THR A 81 9.69 4.57 -2.43
C THR A 81 9.05 5.20 -3.67
N THR A 82 7.73 5.35 -3.68
CA THR A 82 6.95 5.95 -4.78
C THR A 82 5.87 6.87 -4.21
N ALA A 83 5.66 8.03 -4.83
CA ALA A 83 4.53 8.91 -4.54
C ALA A 83 3.32 8.52 -5.41
N SER A 84 2.44 7.65 -4.90
CA SER A 84 1.27 7.13 -5.65
C SER A 84 0.10 6.77 -4.72
N THR A 85 0.06 5.53 -4.24
CA THR A 85 -1.17 4.90 -3.73
C THR A 85 -1.56 5.33 -2.32
N GLY A 86 -0.65 5.92 -1.55
CA GLY A 86 -0.84 6.19 -0.12
C GLY A 86 -1.02 4.94 0.74
N SER A 87 -0.67 3.75 0.21
CA SER A 87 -0.89 2.44 0.83
C SER A 87 -0.28 2.32 2.25
N GLU A 88 0.75 3.10 2.54
CA GLU A 88 1.40 3.22 3.86
C GLU A 88 0.47 3.73 4.97
N VAL A 89 -0.61 4.44 4.63
CA VAL A 89 -1.60 4.98 5.59
C VAL A 89 -3.00 4.41 5.38
N THR A 90 -3.13 3.28 4.66
CA THR A 90 -4.42 2.61 4.45
C THR A 90 -4.57 1.30 5.22
N ARG A 91 -5.82 0.85 5.36
CA ARG A 91 -6.19 -0.38 6.10
C ARG A 91 -6.44 -1.60 5.21
N ASN A 92 -6.18 -1.46 3.91
CA ASN A 92 -6.45 -2.45 2.88
C ASN A 92 -5.16 -2.85 2.17
N ALA A 93 -5.01 -4.13 1.86
CA ALA A 93 -4.01 -4.64 0.94
C ALA A 93 -4.72 -5.14 -0.33
N VAL A 94 -4.39 -4.58 -1.48
CA VAL A 94 -4.99 -4.98 -2.76
C VAL A 94 -4.20 -6.15 -3.33
N LEU A 95 -4.87 -7.28 -3.55
CA LEU A 95 -4.28 -8.50 -4.06
C LEU A 95 -5.02 -8.96 -5.32
N LYS A 96 -4.35 -9.68 -6.21
CA LYS A 96 -4.98 -10.34 -7.34
C LYS A 96 -5.41 -11.76 -6.97
N SER A 97 -6.66 -12.14 -7.27
CA SER A 97 -7.08 -13.54 -7.28
C SER A 97 -6.67 -14.18 -8.61
N GLY A 98 -5.78 -15.16 -8.56
CA GLY A 98 -5.36 -15.90 -9.75
C GLY A 98 -6.48 -16.76 -10.35
N GLN A 99 -7.36 -17.29 -9.49
CA GLN A 99 -8.48 -18.15 -9.89
C GLN A 99 -9.57 -17.35 -10.59
N ASP A 100 -9.95 -16.21 -10.00
CA ASP A 100 -11.08 -15.40 -10.46
C ASP A 100 -10.67 -14.27 -11.42
N LYS A 101 -9.36 -14.04 -11.57
CA LYS A 101 -8.77 -12.97 -12.39
C LYS A 101 -9.25 -11.56 -12.03
N VAL A 102 -9.73 -11.35 -10.80
CA VAL A 102 -10.15 -10.05 -10.27
C VAL A 102 -9.21 -9.54 -9.18
N LYS A 103 -9.24 -8.23 -8.92
CA LYS A 103 -8.62 -7.63 -7.74
C LYS A 103 -9.53 -7.83 -6.53
N VAL A 104 -8.94 -8.32 -5.45
CA VAL A 104 -9.57 -8.49 -4.15
C VAL A 104 -8.86 -7.59 -3.13
N SER A 105 -9.54 -7.29 -2.04
CA SER A 105 -9.00 -6.47 -0.96
C SER A 105 -9.00 -7.27 0.33
N LEU A 106 -7.84 -7.39 0.97
CA LEU A 106 -7.75 -7.83 2.37
C LEU A 106 -7.81 -6.59 3.26
N ARG A 107 -8.85 -6.49 4.08
CA ARG A 107 -9.11 -5.28 4.87
C ARG A 107 -9.35 -5.62 6.32
N SER A 108 -8.71 -4.88 7.22
CA SER A 108 -9.00 -4.92 8.65
C SER A 108 -8.60 -3.59 9.29
N PRO A 109 -9.35 -3.08 10.29
CA PRO A 109 -8.92 -1.93 11.09
C PRO A 109 -7.50 -2.09 11.66
N ASP A 110 -7.08 -3.33 11.95
CA ASP A 110 -5.78 -3.66 12.55
C ASP A 110 -4.62 -3.75 11.54
N MET A 111 -4.88 -3.52 10.24
CA MET A 111 -3.87 -3.62 9.17
C MET A 111 -3.18 -2.29 8.83
N LEU A 112 -3.46 -1.22 9.56
CA LEU A 112 -2.67 0.01 9.45
C LEU A 112 -1.22 -0.26 9.85
N ALA A 113 -0.29 0.39 9.15
CA ALA A 113 1.10 0.40 9.59
C ALA A 113 1.21 1.04 10.97
N ASP A 114 2.02 0.43 11.86
CA ASP A 114 2.37 1.04 13.13
C ASP A 114 3.19 2.32 12.89
N VAL A 115 4.03 2.32 11.85
CA VAL A 115 4.86 3.45 11.43
C VAL A 115 4.94 3.52 9.91
N ALA A 116 4.72 4.72 9.35
CA ALA A 116 5.03 5.05 7.97
C ALA A 116 6.24 6.00 7.92
N ILE A 117 7.33 5.60 7.26
CA ILE A 117 8.53 6.43 7.08
C ILE A 117 8.52 7.00 5.66
N VAL A 118 8.00 8.22 5.53
CA VAL A 118 7.90 8.91 4.24
C VAL A 118 9.13 9.79 4.04
N ASP A 119 10.11 9.28 3.30
CA ASP A 119 11.32 10.00 2.92
C ASP A 119 11.31 10.30 1.40
N PRO A 120 11.12 11.56 0.98
CA PRO A 120 11.09 11.94 -0.43
C PRO A 120 12.35 11.53 -1.21
N THR A 121 13.50 11.42 -0.54
CA THR A 121 14.76 11.04 -1.19
C THR A 121 14.72 9.62 -1.77
N LEU A 122 13.85 8.76 -1.22
CA LEU A 122 13.62 7.40 -1.73
C LEU A 122 12.81 7.38 -3.04
N THR A 123 12.24 8.52 -3.45
CA THR A 123 11.52 8.67 -4.71
C THR A 123 12.39 9.24 -5.84
N TYR A 124 13.61 9.70 -5.53
CA TYR A 124 14.52 10.30 -6.51
C TYR A 124 14.98 9.25 -7.52
N GLY A 125 15.16 9.66 -8.77
CA GLY A 125 15.51 8.77 -9.87
C GLY A 125 14.35 7.89 -10.37
N THR A 126 13.13 8.03 -9.83
CA THR A 126 11.95 7.36 -10.40
C THR A 126 11.70 7.87 -11.81
N ASP A 127 11.57 6.96 -12.78
CA ASP A 127 11.40 7.33 -14.18
C ASP A 127 10.13 8.16 -14.41
N GLN A 128 10.15 8.98 -15.48
CA GLN A 128 9.07 9.91 -15.79
C GLN A 128 7.71 9.22 -15.93
N TYR A 129 7.65 8.00 -16.47
CA TYR A 129 6.40 7.31 -16.71
C TYR A 129 5.81 6.78 -15.41
N THR A 130 6.61 6.11 -14.57
CA THR A 130 6.20 5.65 -13.24
C THR A 130 5.78 6.82 -12.35
N SER A 131 6.57 7.90 -12.36
CA SER A 131 6.26 9.12 -11.62
C SER A 131 4.96 9.76 -12.08
N GLY A 132 4.74 9.85 -13.40
CA GLY A 132 3.52 10.42 -13.96
C GLY A 132 2.29 9.59 -13.62
N ARG A 133 2.39 8.26 -13.68
CA ARG A 133 1.31 7.35 -13.26
C ARG A 133 0.99 7.50 -11.78
N GLY A 134 2.01 7.58 -10.93
CA GLY A 134 1.82 7.77 -9.50
C GLY A 134 1.14 9.10 -9.17
N ALA A 135 1.54 10.18 -9.85
CA ALA A 135 0.89 11.46 -9.67
C ALA A 135 -0.58 11.46 -10.11
N MET A 136 -0.92 10.77 -11.20
CA MET A 136 -2.32 10.65 -11.63
C MET A 136 -3.15 9.78 -10.69
N ASP A 137 -2.56 8.71 -10.13
CA ASP A 137 -3.20 7.88 -9.11
C ASP A 137 -3.50 8.69 -7.83
N ALA A 138 -2.52 9.45 -7.33
CA ALA A 138 -2.71 10.36 -6.21
C ALA A 138 -3.77 11.43 -6.49
N PHE A 139 -3.76 12.04 -7.68
CA PHE A 139 -4.80 12.99 -8.10
C PHE A 139 -6.19 12.36 -8.10
N THR A 140 -6.33 11.16 -8.65
CA THR A 140 -7.61 10.44 -8.69
C THR A 140 -8.13 10.19 -7.28
N HIS A 141 -7.31 9.67 -6.36
CA HIS A 141 -7.75 9.46 -4.97
C HIS A 141 -8.17 10.76 -4.28
N LEU A 142 -7.44 11.87 -4.46
CA LEU A 142 -7.80 13.16 -3.88
C LEU A 142 -9.14 13.66 -4.44
N MET A 143 -9.35 13.55 -5.76
CA MET A 143 -10.60 13.96 -6.40
C MET A 143 -11.78 13.09 -5.97
N GLU A 144 -11.61 11.76 -5.96
CA GLU A 144 -12.65 10.82 -5.52
C GLU A 144 -13.08 11.09 -4.08
N ALA A 145 -12.13 11.34 -3.18
CA ALA A 145 -12.41 11.67 -1.80
C ALA A 145 -13.10 13.05 -1.66
N TYR A 146 -12.68 14.05 -2.43
CA TYR A 146 -13.25 15.41 -2.35
C TYR A 146 -14.68 15.51 -2.89
N VAL A 147 -15.00 14.76 -3.94
CA VAL A 147 -16.32 14.81 -4.60
C VAL A 147 -17.26 13.69 -4.14
N CYS A 148 -16.88 12.93 -3.11
CA CYS A 148 -17.68 11.83 -2.62
C CYS A 148 -18.99 12.32 -1.97
N GLY A 149 -19.98 11.45 -1.86
CA GLY A 149 -21.29 11.75 -1.27
C GLY A 149 -21.28 11.91 0.26
N GLU A 150 -20.11 11.79 0.91
CA GLU A 150 -19.94 11.84 2.37
C GLU A 150 -18.91 12.92 2.75
N PRO A 151 -19.25 14.22 2.60
CA PRO A 151 -18.29 15.30 2.81
C PRO A 151 -17.82 15.36 4.27
N ASN A 152 -16.52 15.62 4.44
CA ASN A 152 -15.90 15.73 5.76
C ASN A 152 -14.86 16.87 5.72
N PRO A 153 -15.03 17.95 6.52
CA PRO A 153 -14.12 19.09 6.49
C PRO A 153 -12.64 18.75 6.65
N LEU A 154 -12.31 17.72 7.45
CA LEU A 154 -10.92 17.29 7.62
C LEU A 154 -10.37 16.63 6.35
N THR A 155 -11.17 15.80 5.69
CA THR A 155 -10.81 15.19 4.42
C THR A 155 -10.68 16.27 3.34
N ASP A 156 -11.62 17.20 3.27
CA ASP A 156 -11.63 18.28 2.28
C ASP A 156 -10.37 19.14 2.39
N MET A 157 -9.96 19.51 3.60
CA MET A 157 -8.71 20.24 3.84
C MET A 157 -7.47 19.49 3.32
N VAL A 158 -7.40 18.17 3.53
CA VAL A 158 -6.30 17.34 3.03
C VAL A 158 -6.34 17.24 1.50
N CYS A 159 -7.53 17.07 0.93
CA CYS A 159 -7.74 17.00 -0.51
C CYS A 159 -7.33 18.30 -1.22
N GLU A 160 -7.81 19.44 -0.74
CA GLU A 160 -7.49 20.76 -1.30
C GLU A 160 -5.99 21.05 -1.22
N GLU A 161 -5.37 20.76 -0.08
CA GLU A 161 -3.93 20.93 0.10
C GLU A 161 -3.12 20.01 -0.83
N GLY A 162 -3.51 18.74 -0.93
CA GLY A 162 -2.88 17.75 -1.81
C GLY A 162 -2.96 18.16 -3.28
N LEU A 163 -4.15 18.54 -3.76
CA LEU A 163 -4.36 19.01 -5.14
C LEU A 163 -3.55 20.27 -5.45
N ARG A 164 -3.46 21.19 -4.48
CA ARG A 164 -2.70 22.44 -4.59
C ARG A 164 -1.19 22.18 -4.67
N ARG A 165 -0.64 21.20 -3.96
CA ARG A 165 0.76 20.79 -4.09
C ARG A 165 1.01 20.03 -5.40
N LEU A 166 0.18 19.04 -5.68
CA LEU A 166 0.29 18.20 -6.88
C LEU A 166 0.27 19.03 -8.16
N SER A 167 -0.64 20.01 -8.27
CA SER A 167 -0.74 20.88 -9.46
C SER A 167 0.53 21.71 -9.73
N ARG A 168 1.26 22.13 -8.70
CA ARG A 168 2.50 22.90 -8.84
C ARG A 168 3.73 22.02 -9.05
N SER A 169 3.72 20.82 -8.51
CA SER A 169 4.91 19.97 -8.41
C SER A 169 4.98 18.88 -9.48
N VAL A 170 3.83 18.39 -9.98
CA VAL A 170 3.78 17.19 -10.83
C VAL A 170 4.72 17.25 -12.05
N ILE A 171 4.73 18.37 -12.80
CA ILE A 171 5.55 18.49 -14.01
C ILE A 171 7.04 18.50 -13.69
N ALA A 172 7.45 19.28 -12.67
CA ALA A 172 8.85 19.39 -12.27
C ALA A 172 9.35 18.09 -11.63
N GLY A 173 8.55 17.45 -10.78
CA GLY A 173 8.86 16.17 -10.16
C GLY A 173 9.01 15.05 -11.18
N CYS A 174 8.08 14.94 -12.14
CA CYS A 174 8.10 13.85 -13.12
C CYS A 174 9.16 14.03 -14.22
N LYS A 175 9.32 15.25 -14.76
CA LYS A 175 10.20 15.48 -15.93
C LYS A 175 11.64 15.84 -15.57
N GLN A 176 11.85 16.46 -14.41
CA GLN A 176 13.15 17.05 -14.03
C GLN A 176 13.71 16.42 -12.77
N ASP A 177 12.99 15.47 -12.16
CA ASP A 177 13.32 14.89 -10.86
C ASP A 177 13.62 15.94 -9.79
N ASN A 178 12.87 17.06 -9.84
CA ASN A 178 13.14 18.19 -8.95
C ASN A 178 12.87 17.79 -7.49
N HIS A 179 13.90 17.80 -6.65
CA HIS A 179 13.84 17.32 -5.26
C HIS A 179 12.79 18.04 -4.40
N LYS A 180 12.58 19.34 -4.63
CA LYS A 180 11.54 20.10 -3.93
C LYS A 180 10.16 19.64 -4.37
N ALA A 181 9.96 19.49 -5.68
CA ALA A 181 8.70 18.98 -6.23
C ALA A 181 8.42 17.51 -5.85
N ARG A 182 9.44 16.71 -5.58
CA ARG A 182 9.31 15.33 -5.05
C ARG A 182 8.88 15.30 -3.58
N SER A 183 9.16 16.38 -2.84
CA SER A 183 8.83 16.49 -1.41
C SER A 183 7.45 17.11 -1.17
N ASP A 184 6.93 17.84 -2.15
CA ASP A 184 5.61 18.48 -2.15
C ASP A 184 4.52 17.51 -2.58
#